data_AF-A0A0D8HQN5-F1
#
_entry.id   AF-A0A0D8HQN5-F1
#
_cell.length_a   1.000
_cell.length_b   1.000
_cell.length_c   1.000
_cell.angle_alpha   90.00
_cell.angle_beta   90.00
_cell.angle_gamma   90.00
#
_symmetry.space_group_name_H-M   'P 1'
#
loop_
_entity.id
_entity.type
_entity.pdbx_description
1 polymer ?
#
loop_
_entity_poly.entity_id
_entity_poly.type
_entity_poly.pdbx_seq_one_letter_code
_entity_poly.pdbx_strand_id
1 'polypeptide(L)'
;MSTTFAERLRYLFDNVHPRSRGPYTQTEIVDMLRFSGSKMTTGYMSQLLSGKRTSPGVEVVRDICRVFKVPMDYFGDEETYEEVKQQIEWIQGLRDSADGNIAARTYDPFRKLASRDDDDS
;
A
#
# COMPACT_ATOMS: atom_id res chain seq x y z
N MET A 1 -7.88 -19.80 4.38
CA MET A 1 -7.75 -19.63 2.92
C MET A 1 -6.65 -18.62 2.70
N SER A 2 -5.60 -18.97 1.97
CA SER A 2 -4.48 -18.07 1.70
C SER A 2 -4.99 -16.88 0.88
N THR A 3 -4.82 -15.66 1.39
CA THR A 3 -5.18 -14.44 0.67
C THR A 3 -4.35 -14.33 -0.59
N THR A 4 -5.02 -14.19 -1.73
CA THR A 4 -4.33 -14.06 -3.02
C THR A 4 -3.69 -12.68 -3.17
N PHE A 5 -2.68 -12.56 -4.04
CA PHE A 5 -2.06 -11.28 -4.39
C PHE A 5 -3.11 -10.21 -4.75
N ALA A 6 -4.14 -10.61 -5.51
CA ALA A 6 -5.22 -9.73 -5.92
C ALA A 6 -6.04 -9.21 -4.74
N GLU A 7 -6.33 -10.05 -3.74
CA GLU A 7 -7.05 -9.65 -2.53
C GLU A 7 -6.23 -8.70 -1.67
N ARG A 8 -4.95 -9.03 -1.44
CA ARG A 8 -4.02 -8.16 -0.70
C ARG A 8 -3.88 -6.80 -1.38
N LEU A 9 -3.76 -6.78 -2.71
CA LEU A 9 -3.67 -5.55 -3.49
C LEU A 9 -4.97 -4.72 -3.39
N ARG A 10 -6.13 -5.35 -3.55
CA ARG A 10 -7.43 -4.67 -3.40
C ARG A 10 -7.58 -4.05 -2.02
N TYR A 11 -7.14 -4.75 -0.98
CA TYR A 11 -7.17 -4.23 0.39
C TYR A 11 -6.38 -2.93 0.50
N LEU A 12 -5.17 -2.86 -0.05
CA LEU A 12 -4.38 -1.63 -0.08
C LEU A 12 -5.08 -0.49 -0.81
N PHE A 13 -5.69 -0.76 -1.97
CA PHE A 13 -6.42 0.26 -2.74
C PHE A 13 -7.59 0.89 -1.95
N ASP A 14 -8.32 0.06 -1.22
CA ASP A 14 -9.52 0.47 -0.48
C ASP A 14 -9.15 1.17 0.83
N ASN A 15 -8.07 0.73 1.48
CA ASN A 15 -7.75 1.13 2.86
C ASN A 15 -6.59 2.14 2.99
N VAL A 16 -5.71 2.26 1.99
CA VAL A 16 -4.54 3.14 2.03
C VAL A 16 -4.78 4.35 1.14
N HIS A 17 -5.40 5.39 1.71
CA HIS A 17 -5.60 6.68 1.04
C HIS A 17 -5.40 7.87 2.00
N PRO A 18 -4.86 9.01 1.52
CA PRO A 18 -4.62 10.18 2.35
C PRO A 18 -5.93 10.86 2.78
N ARG A 19 -5.95 11.47 3.98
CA ARG A 19 -7.17 12.03 4.61
C ARG A 19 -7.89 13.10 3.77
N SER A 20 -7.17 13.80 2.89
CA SER A 20 -7.74 14.85 2.02
C SER A 20 -8.40 14.30 0.76
N ARG A 21 -8.43 12.96 0.57
CA ARG A 21 -8.92 12.34 -0.66
C ARG A 21 -9.58 10.99 -0.40
N GLY A 22 -10.53 10.63 -1.29
CA GLY A 22 -11.09 9.29 -1.36
C GLY A 22 -10.08 8.22 -1.86
N PRO A 23 -10.53 6.96 -2.02
CA PRO A 23 -9.68 5.85 -2.45
C PRO A 23 -9.00 6.14 -3.78
N TYR A 24 -7.78 5.63 -3.95
CA TYR A 24 -7.03 5.82 -5.19
C TYR A 24 -7.69 5.09 -6.35
N THR A 25 -7.80 5.76 -7.49
CA THR A 25 -8.23 5.09 -8.71
C THR A 25 -7.06 4.30 -9.32
N GLN A 26 -7.38 3.26 -10.10
CA GLN A 26 -6.36 2.49 -10.82
C GLN A 26 -5.50 3.39 -11.72
N THR A 27 -6.12 4.36 -12.39
CA THR A 27 -5.43 5.32 -13.26
C THR A 27 -4.37 6.11 -12.50
N GLU A 28 -4.70 6.61 -11.31
CA GLU A 28 -3.77 7.43 -10.54
C GLU A 28 -2.58 6.65 -10.01
N ILE A 29 -2.80 5.44 -9.50
CA ILE A 29 -1.68 4.59 -9.08
C ILE A 29 -0.79 4.29 -10.28
N VAL A 30 -1.37 4.02 -11.46
CA VAL A 30 -0.59 3.81 -12.67
C VAL A 30 0.19 5.06 -13.08
N ASP A 31 -0.39 6.25 -12.98
CA ASP A 31 0.33 7.51 -13.23
C ASP A 31 1.47 7.73 -12.22
N MET A 32 1.27 7.44 -10.94
CA MET A 32 2.34 7.50 -9.93
C MET A 32 3.46 6.49 -10.22
N LEU A 33 3.10 5.26 -10.58
CA LEU A 33 4.06 4.22 -10.96
C LEU A 33 4.85 4.65 -12.21
N ARG A 34 4.18 5.23 -13.20
CA ARG A 34 4.81 5.77 -14.41
C ARG A 34 5.75 6.93 -14.11
N PHE A 35 5.36 7.82 -13.18
CA PHE A 35 6.22 8.91 -12.74
C PHE A 35 7.50 8.40 -12.06
N SER A 36 7.43 7.25 -11.38
CA SER A 36 8.58 6.55 -10.82
C SER A 36 9.42 5.78 -11.86
N GLY A 37 9.06 5.82 -13.15
CA GLY A 37 9.75 5.11 -14.23
C GLY A 37 9.24 3.70 -14.51
N SER A 38 8.13 3.29 -13.89
CA SER A 38 7.53 1.97 -14.13
C SER A 38 6.79 1.90 -15.47
N LYS A 39 6.85 0.75 -16.15
CA LYS A 39 6.09 0.49 -17.39
C LYS A 39 4.65 0.03 -17.15
N MET A 40 4.15 0.22 -15.92
CA MET A 40 2.80 -0.18 -15.54
C MET A 40 1.73 0.50 -16.41
N THR A 41 0.67 -0.25 -16.71
CA THR A 41 -0.52 0.23 -17.43
C THR A 41 -1.79 -0.07 -16.64
N THR A 42 -2.85 0.71 -16.88
CA THR A 42 -4.17 0.52 -16.25
C THR A 42 -4.77 -0.84 -16.57
N GLY A 43 -4.61 -1.32 -17.82
CA GLY A 43 -5.03 -2.66 -18.23
C GLY A 43 -4.33 -3.76 -17.44
N TYR A 44 -3.00 -3.65 -17.25
CA TYR A 44 -2.24 -4.64 -16.48
C TYR A 44 -2.61 -4.60 -14.98
N MET A 45 -2.79 -3.40 -14.41
CA MET A 45 -3.30 -3.23 -13.04
C MET A 45 -4.66 -3.90 -12.84
N SER A 46 -5.60 -3.71 -13.77
CA SER A 46 -6.92 -4.37 -13.72
C SER A 46 -6.80 -5.89 -13.83
N GLN A 47 -5.84 -6.43 -14.58
CA GLN A 47 -5.58 -7.87 -14.65
C GLN A 47 -5.02 -8.43 -13.33
N LEU A 48 -4.16 -7.67 -12.65
CA LEU A 48 -3.66 -8.01 -11.32
C LEU A 48 -4.79 -8.00 -10.28
N LEU A 49 -5.58 -6.92 -10.26
CA LEU A 49 -6.71 -6.78 -9.34
C LEU A 49 -7.78 -7.84 -9.57
N SER A 50 -8.05 -8.22 -10.82
CA SER A 50 -9.03 -9.28 -11.12
C SER A 50 -8.52 -10.69 -10.84
N GLY A 51 -7.25 -10.88 -10.48
CA GLY A 51 -6.64 -12.19 -10.29
C GLY A 51 -6.39 -12.96 -11.59
N LYS A 52 -6.64 -12.35 -12.77
CA LYS A 52 -6.24 -12.93 -14.07
C LYS A 52 -4.72 -13.09 -14.18
N ARG A 53 -3.99 -12.21 -13.52
CA ARG A 53 -2.54 -12.29 -13.35
C ARG A 53 -2.22 -12.29 -11.86
N THR A 54 -1.62 -13.37 -11.39
CA THR A 54 -1.24 -13.55 -9.97
C THR A 54 0.26 -13.40 -9.75
N SER A 55 1.07 -13.51 -10.81
CA SER A 55 2.53 -13.38 -10.76
C SER A 55 3.00 -12.17 -11.58
N PRO A 56 2.92 -10.95 -11.03
CA PRO A 56 3.67 -9.82 -11.57
C PRO A 56 5.18 -10.05 -11.48
N GLY A 57 5.95 -9.35 -12.32
CA GLY A 57 7.40 -9.31 -12.17
C GLY A 57 7.81 -8.63 -10.87
N VAL A 58 8.96 -9.00 -10.31
CA VAL A 58 9.47 -8.45 -9.04
C VAL A 58 9.58 -6.92 -9.08
N GLU A 59 9.98 -6.35 -10.23
CA GLU A 59 10.04 -4.89 -10.43
C GLU A 59 8.67 -4.23 -10.22
N VAL A 60 7.62 -4.85 -10.77
CA VAL A 60 6.24 -4.36 -10.63
C VAL A 60 5.78 -4.42 -9.18
N VAL A 61 6.06 -5.53 -8.49
CA VAL A 61 5.73 -5.67 -7.06
C VAL A 61 6.43 -4.58 -6.26
N ARG A 62 7.72 -4.36 -6.51
CA ARG A 62 8.52 -3.32 -5.85
C ARG A 62 7.94 -1.93 -6.07
N ASP A 63 7.55 -1.61 -7.30
CA ASP A 63 6.99 -0.29 -7.62
C ASP A 63 5.64 -0.08 -6.92
N ILE A 64 4.76 -1.10 -6.92
CA ILE A 64 3.50 -1.08 -6.17
C ILE A 64 3.79 -0.85 -4.67
N CYS A 65 4.71 -1.63 -4.10
CA CYS A 65 5.13 -1.51 -2.71
C CYS A 65 5.65 -0.10 -2.39
N ARG A 66 6.38 0.54 -3.30
CA ARG A 66 6.88 1.92 -3.13
C ARG A 66 5.78 2.97 -3.12
N VAL A 67 4.74 2.80 -3.95
CA VAL A 67 3.61 3.73 -4.01
C VAL A 67 2.73 3.61 -2.77
N PHE A 68 2.41 2.37 -2.38
CA PHE A 68 1.63 2.10 -1.17
C PHE A 68 2.46 2.16 0.12
N LYS A 69 3.79 2.31 -0.01
CA LYS A 69 4.77 2.35 1.08
C LYS A 69 4.68 1.14 2.03
N VAL A 70 4.49 -0.04 1.46
CA VAL A 70 4.47 -1.32 2.17
C VAL A 70 5.72 -2.15 1.85
N PRO A 71 6.17 -3.06 2.73
CA PRO A 71 7.26 -3.97 2.43
C PRO A 71 6.86 -4.98 1.33
N MET A 72 7.83 -5.49 0.57
CA MET A 72 7.56 -6.52 -0.45
C MET A 72 7.07 -7.83 0.17
N ASP A 73 7.54 -8.13 1.38
CA ASP A 73 7.11 -9.27 2.19
C ASP A 73 5.61 -9.28 2.46
N TYR A 74 4.93 -8.12 2.38
CA TYR A 74 3.47 -8.03 2.49
C TYR A 74 2.72 -8.98 1.54
N PHE A 75 3.27 -9.26 0.36
CA PHE A 75 2.63 -10.15 -0.61
C PHE A 75 3.05 -11.62 -0.49
N GLY A 76 4.19 -11.90 0.16
CA GLY A 76 4.78 -13.23 0.26
C GLY A 76 4.64 -13.88 1.63
N ASP A 77 4.57 -13.07 2.68
CA ASP A 77 4.57 -13.47 4.08
C ASP A 77 3.21 -13.14 4.73
N GLU A 78 2.72 -14.05 5.57
CA GLU A 78 1.40 -13.89 6.23
C GLU A 78 1.49 -13.08 7.53
N GLU A 79 2.60 -13.19 8.26
CA GLU A 79 2.86 -12.40 9.47
C GLU A 79 2.93 -10.91 9.12
N THR A 80 3.76 -10.56 8.13
CA THR A 80 3.89 -9.20 7.60
C THR A 80 2.55 -8.66 7.07
N TYR A 81 1.75 -9.52 6.44
CA TYR A 81 0.42 -9.13 5.96
C TYR A 81 -0.49 -8.70 7.12
N GLU A 82 -0.55 -9.49 8.19
CA GLU A 82 -1.37 -9.18 9.37
C GLU A 82 -0.84 -7.95 10.13
N GLU A 83 0.49 -7.77 10.26
CA GLU A 83 1.08 -6.57 10.88
C GLU A 83 0.70 -5.29 10.13
N VAL A 84 0.89 -5.28 8.80
CA VAL A 84 0.54 -4.12 7.96
C VAL A 84 -0.96 -3.87 7.99
N LYS A 85 -1.78 -4.92 7.97
CA LYS A 85 -3.24 -4.81 8.07
C LYS A 85 -3.66 -4.18 9.40
N GLN A 86 -3.15 -4.67 10.53
CA GLN A 86 -3.42 -4.09 11.85
C GLN A 86 -3.01 -2.61 11.93
N GLN A 87 -1.87 -2.25 11.34
CA GLN A 87 -1.44 -0.86 11.28
C GLN A 87 -2.40 0.01 10.45
N ILE A 88 -2.87 -0.49 9.30
CA ILE A 88 -3.86 0.20 8.47
C ILE A 88 -5.18 0.37 9.22
N GLU A 89 -5.69 -0.69 9.87
CA GLU A 89 -6.92 -0.65 10.68
C GLU A 89 -6.81 0.35 11.84
N TRP A 90 -5.66 0.39 12.52
CA TRP A 90 -5.41 1.36 13.59
C TRP A 90 -5.43 2.81 13.09
N ILE A 91 -4.80 3.09 11.94
CA ILE A 91 -4.83 4.42 11.30
C ILE A 91 -6.26 4.83 10.94
N GLN A 92 -7.09 3.88 10.50
CA GLN A 92 -8.50 4.14 10.21
C GLN A 92 -9.34 4.34 11.48
N GLY A 93 -9.11 3.57 12.54
CA GLY A 93 -9.78 3.78 13.83
C GLY A 93 -9.47 5.15 14.44
N LEU A 94 -8.23 5.64 14.27
CA LEU A 94 -7.87 7.02 14.60
C LEU A 94 -8.57 8.06 13.72
N ARG A 95 -8.83 7.75 12.44
CA ARG A 95 -9.58 8.63 11.53
C ARG A 95 -11.02 8.79 12.01
N ASP A 96 -11.69 7.70 12.37
CA ASP A 96 -13.07 7.68 12.86
C ASP A 96 -13.22 8.39 14.22
N SER A 97 -12.24 8.20 15.11
CA SER A 97 -12.22 8.89 16.42
C SER A 97 -11.87 10.39 16.33
N ALA A 98 -11.15 10.80 15.29
CA ALA A 98 -10.71 12.19 15.08
C ALA A 98 -11.74 13.07 14.35
N ASP A 99 -12.89 12.52 13.95
CA ASP A 99 -14.03 13.32 13.45
C ASP A 99 -14.68 14.17 14.56
N GLY A 100 -14.15 14.14 15.80
CA GLY A 100 -14.58 14.98 16.92
C GLY A 100 -13.85 16.32 17.12
N ASN A 101 -12.53 16.43 16.87
CA ASN A 101 -11.82 17.73 16.95
C ASN A 101 -10.33 17.59 16.57
N ILE A 102 -9.90 18.35 15.56
CA ILE A 102 -8.58 18.97 15.40
C ILE A 102 -7.38 18.19 16.01
N ALA A 103 -6.74 17.27 15.27
CA ALA A 103 -5.36 16.84 15.54
C ALA A 103 -4.73 15.97 14.41
N ALA A 104 -4.64 16.44 13.17
CA ALA A 104 -3.83 15.71 12.17
C ALA A 104 -3.20 16.61 11.11
N ARG A 105 -2.60 17.72 11.55
CA ARG A 105 -1.80 18.55 10.64
C ARG A 105 -0.41 18.00 10.36
N THR A 106 0.04 16.97 11.06
CA THR A 106 1.36 16.37 10.82
C THR A 106 1.36 14.92 11.31
N TYR A 107 0.85 14.00 10.51
CA TYR A 107 1.13 12.58 10.72
C TYR A 107 1.73 12.02 9.44
N ASP A 108 3.06 11.92 9.42
CA ASP A 108 3.85 11.16 8.46
C ASP A 108 4.08 9.77 9.08
N PRO A 109 3.34 8.73 8.68
CA PRO A 109 3.46 7.39 9.26
C PRO A 109 4.81 6.71 8.98
N PHE A 110 5.70 7.33 8.19
CA PHE A 110 6.91 6.70 7.67
C PHE A 110 8.21 7.16 8.34
N ARG A 111 8.16 8.07 9.33
CA ARG A 111 9.36 8.46 10.07
C ARG A 111 9.94 7.37 10.98
N LYS A 112 9.18 6.31 11.31
CA LYS A 112 9.61 5.30 12.30
C LYS A 112 10.19 4.00 11.70
N LEU A 113 10.06 3.77 10.38
CA LEU A 113 10.59 2.57 9.71
C LEU A 113 11.91 2.82 8.96
N ALA A 114 12.27 4.08 8.68
CA ALA A 114 13.56 4.45 8.08
C ALA A 114 14.73 4.45 9.08
N SER A 115 14.54 3.90 10.30
CA SER A 115 15.53 3.92 11.40
C SER A 115 16.11 2.54 11.70
N ARG A 116 16.14 1.63 10.73
CA ARG A 116 16.69 0.26 10.90
C ARG A 116 17.91 -0.03 10.02
N ASP A 117 18.46 0.99 9.33
CA ASP A 117 19.65 0.85 8.47
C ASP A 117 20.84 1.71 8.95
N ASP A 118 20.99 1.87 10.28
CA ASP A 118 22.21 2.42 10.91
C ASP A 118 22.65 1.48 12.05
N ASP A 119 23.02 0.24 11.72
CA ASP A 119 23.91 -0.61 12.53
C ASP A 119 24.49 -1.73 11.64
N ASP A 120 25.50 -1.40 10.84
CA ASP A 120 26.54 -2.38 10.49
C ASP A 120 27.88 -1.64 10.61
N SER A 121 28.63 -2.05 11.63
CA SER A 121 29.89 -1.47 12.09
C SER A 121 31.10 -1.99 11.31
#